data_AF-A0A7J3WGJ5-F1
#
_entry.id   AF-A0A7J3WGJ5-F1
#
_cell.length_a   1.000
_cell.length_b   1.000
_cell.length_c   1.000
_cell.angle_alpha   90.00
_cell.angle_beta   90.00
_cell.angle_gamma   90.00
#
_symmetry.space_group_name_H-M   'P 1'
#
loop_
_entity.id
_entity.type
_entity.pdbx_description
1 polymer ?
#
loop_
_entity_poly.entity_id
_entity_poly.type
_entity_poly.pdbx_seq_one_letter_code
_entity_poly.pdbx_strand_id
1 'polypeptide(L)'
;MKIIADLQIHSRYSGATSSKMNLHEIEYYAALKGVNLLGTGDSLHPLWLRELKTGLEEIDGSGLYRVKGGANNIFFVTQTEVATVHEFAGKARRIHHVILFSSLEMSVQAGERLKRYGDIASDGRPILNVRPAELVETLLEIDQDCLVFPAHAWTPWWSLFGSIGGVDRLEECYEDKSDEIYAIETGLSSDPPMNWRISSLDRFVLLSSSDSHSPYPYRLGREAVVFELKNPAYGEIVRAIKNRDRSSILMTLEVPPSYGKYHWSGHRRCGVGPVSPQKAREMNYRCPRCGRRLTKGVEDRVEELADRPVGYRPSDAIDFMYVLPLQELIALSMGADYTTEMYLQTRKIWTIYNSLVDKFGSEYRILLDAPINELAKTSSQELASLIEDMRRSELEIIPGFDGVYGKILPRTAKRRSEKPDERMRRLEDYI
;
A
#
# COMPACT_ATOMS: atom_id res chain seq x y z
N MET A 1 19.99 7.25 7.63
CA MET A 1 18.82 8.15 7.55
C MET A 1 17.58 7.31 7.35
N LYS A 2 16.58 7.50 8.21
CA LYS A 2 15.28 6.85 8.06
C LYS A 2 14.45 7.51 6.96
N ILE A 3 13.92 6.71 6.05
CA ILE A 3 13.07 7.15 4.94
C ILE A 3 11.77 6.34 5.00
N ILE A 4 10.65 7.02 5.20
CA ILE A 4 9.33 6.41 5.00
C ILE A 4 8.91 6.67 3.56
N ALA A 5 8.76 5.60 2.78
CA ALA A 5 8.50 5.67 1.36
C ALA A 5 7.13 5.11 0.99
N ASP A 6 6.41 5.84 0.15
CA ASP A 6 5.18 5.39 -0.50
C ASP A 6 5.43 5.35 -2.01
N LEU A 7 5.67 4.14 -2.51
CA LEU A 7 6.26 3.89 -3.84
C LEU A 7 5.21 3.64 -4.92
N GLN A 8 3.92 3.72 -4.60
CA GLN A 8 2.84 3.62 -5.58
C GLN A 8 1.75 4.66 -5.30
N ILE A 9 1.69 5.67 -6.17
CA ILE A 9 0.62 6.67 -6.19
C ILE A 9 0.17 6.93 -7.62
N HIS A 10 -0.93 7.66 -7.79
CA HIS A 10 -1.46 8.08 -9.09
C HIS A 10 -1.55 9.59 -9.24
N SER A 11 -1.32 10.07 -10.45
CA SER A 11 -1.54 11.47 -10.80
C SER A 11 -3.03 11.74 -11.12
N ARG A 12 -3.39 13.01 -11.23
CA ARG A 12 -4.71 13.45 -11.71
C ARG A 12 -5.10 12.95 -13.11
N TYR A 13 -4.20 12.28 -13.84
CA TYR A 13 -4.46 11.71 -15.15
C TYR A 13 -4.91 10.24 -15.11
N SER A 14 -4.86 9.59 -13.95
CA SER A 14 -5.43 8.26 -13.76
C SER A 14 -6.94 8.32 -13.51
N GLY A 15 -7.67 7.32 -14.00
CA GLY A 15 -9.09 7.15 -13.75
C GLY A 15 -9.43 7.15 -12.25
N ALA A 16 -10.57 7.73 -11.89
CA ALA A 16 -11.06 7.84 -10.50
C ALA A 16 -10.08 8.50 -9.50
N THR A 17 -9.12 9.29 -10.00
CA THR A 17 -8.14 10.03 -9.18
C THR A 17 -8.56 11.48 -9.00
N SER A 18 -8.29 12.04 -7.82
CA SER A 18 -8.59 13.43 -7.50
C SER A 18 -7.83 14.39 -8.42
N SER A 19 -8.50 15.45 -8.89
CA SER A 19 -7.85 16.55 -9.63
C SER A 19 -6.79 17.30 -8.80
N LYS A 20 -6.79 17.08 -7.47
CA LYS A 20 -5.79 17.57 -6.53
C LYS A 20 -4.51 16.73 -6.49
N MET A 21 -4.43 15.57 -7.16
CA MET A 21 -3.16 14.84 -7.33
C MET A 21 -2.22 15.57 -8.30
N ASN A 22 -1.64 16.67 -7.83
CA ASN A 22 -0.60 17.45 -8.48
C ASN A 22 0.61 17.61 -7.54
N LEU A 23 1.77 17.94 -8.10
CA LEU A 23 3.05 17.95 -7.36
C LEU A 23 3.01 18.76 -6.06
N HIS A 24 2.39 19.95 -6.07
CA HIS A 24 2.35 20.82 -4.89
C HIS A 24 1.50 20.25 -3.75
N GLU A 25 0.30 19.75 -4.06
CA GLU A 25 -0.58 19.16 -3.04
C GLU A 25 0.01 17.84 -2.53
N ILE A 26 0.59 17.02 -3.42
CA ILE A 26 1.26 15.77 -3.05
C ILE A 26 2.42 16.05 -2.08
N GLU A 27 3.33 16.98 -2.42
CA GLU A 27 4.44 17.37 -1.55
C GLU A 27 3.95 17.90 -0.19
N TYR A 28 2.95 18.78 -0.19
CA TYR A 28 2.40 19.38 1.02
C TYR A 28 1.84 18.33 1.98
N TYR A 29 0.97 17.44 1.49
CA TYR A 29 0.36 16.43 2.34
C TYR A 29 1.31 15.27 2.68
N ALA A 30 2.33 14.99 1.85
CA ALA A 30 3.40 14.07 2.20
C ALA A 30 4.16 14.55 3.44
N ALA A 31 4.46 15.85 3.52
CA ALA A 31 5.10 16.45 4.69
C ALA A 31 4.22 16.34 5.94
N LEU A 32 2.92 16.65 5.84
CA LEU A 32 1.97 16.48 6.95
C LEU A 32 1.85 15.01 7.39
N LYS A 33 1.85 14.08 6.44
CA LYS A 33 1.83 12.65 6.72
C LYS A 33 3.12 12.17 7.38
N GLY A 34 4.26 12.74 6.98
CA GLY A 34 5.60 12.31 7.38
C GLY A 34 6.22 11.30 6.41
N VAL A 35 5.71 11.19 5.18
CA VAL A 35 6.35 10.45 4.08
C VAL A 35 7.54 11.27 3.60
N ASN A 36 8.69 10.64 3.37
CA ASN A 36 9.92 11.31 2.94
C ASN A 36 10.29 11.01 1.49
N LEU A 37 9.79 9.91 0.94
CA LEU A 37 10.01 9.50 -0.44
C LEU A 37 8.68 9.06 -1.08
N LEU A 38 8.41 9.55 -2.28
CA LEU A 38 7.22 9.20 -3.05
C LEU A 38 7.56 8.67 -4.42
N GLY A 39 6.80 7.69 -4.92
CA GLY A 39 6.67 7.49 -6.36
C GLY A 39 6.09 8.75 -7.02
N THR A 40 6.50 9.08 -8.23
CA THR A 40 5.88 10.19 -8.98
C THR A 40 4.44 9.91 -9.41
N GLY A 41 4.06 8.62 -9.52
CA GLY A 41 2.88 8.17 -10.23
C GLY A 41 2.98 8.41 -11.74
N ASP A 42 2.32 7.55 -12.53
CA ASP A 42 1.95 7.79 -13.93
C ASP A 42 3.04 8.37 -14.85
N SER A 43 4.33 8.08 -14.61
CA SER A 43 5.43 8.76 -15.29
C SER A 43 5.51 8.50 -16.81
N LEU A 44 4.71 7.56 -17.34
CA LEU A 44 4.55 7.33 -18.77
C LEU A 44 3.53 8.28 -19.42
N HIS A 45 2.59 8.84 -18.65
CA HIS A 45 1.52 9.66 -19.20
C HIS A 45 2.09 11.00 -19.74
N PRO A 46 1.94 11.34 -21.04
CA PRO A 46 2.67 12.45 -21.65
C PRO A 46 2.43 13.82 -21.00
N LEU A 47 1.20 14.10 -20.58
CA LEU A 47 0.88 15.37 -19.91
C LEU A 47 1.45 15.43 -18.49
N TRP A 48 1.41 14.32 -17.76
CA TRP A 48 1.98 14.26 -16.42
C TRP A 48 3.49 14.34 -16.46
N LEU A 49 4.13 13.62 -17.38
CA LEU A 49 5.57 13.66 -17.60
C LEU A 49 6.07 15.07 -17.93
N ARG A 50 5.28 15.87 -18.66
CA ARG A 50 5.59 17.29 -18.89
C ARG A 50 5.54 18.10 -17.59
N GLU A 51 4.56 17.85 -16.73
CA GLU A 51 4.47 18.48 -15.41
C GLU A 51 5.65 18.04 -14.52
N LEU A 52 6.01 16.75 -14.50
CA LEU A 52 7.17 16.22 -13.77
C LEU A 52 8.46 16.92 -14.20
N LYS A 53 8.76 16.95 -15.51
CA LYS A 53 9.98 17.61 -16.03
C LYS A 53 10.03 19.12 -15.72
N THR A 54 8.87 19.77 -15.71
CA THR A 54 8.78 21.20 -15.42
C THR A 54 8.91 21.47 -13.93
N GLY A 55 8.19 20.71 -13.09
CA GLY A 55 8.03 20.95 -11.66
C GLY A 55 9.02 20.24 -10.77
N LEU A 56 9.74 19.23 -11.24
CA LEU A 56 10.78 18.53 -10.50
C LEU A 56 12.19 18.94 -10.94
N GLU A 57 13.11 18.99 -9.98
CA GLU A 57 14.55 19.04 -10.20
C GLU A 57 15.21 17.80 -9.62
N GLU A 58 16.19 17.26 -10.33
CA GLU A 58 16.98 16.13 -9.86
C GLU A 58 17.89 16.57 -8.71
N ILE A 59 18.13 15.66 -7.77
CA ILE A 59 19.18 15.79 -6.78
C ILE A 59 20.42 15.12 -7.36
N ASP A 60 21.40 15.94 -7.72
CA ASP A 60 22.61 15.55 -8.47
C ASP A 60 23.16 14.18 -8.07
N GLY A 61 23.17 13.25 -9.04
CA GLY A 61 23.80 11.93 -8.91
C GLY A 61 23.04 10.92 -8.04
N SER A 62 21.83 11.24 -7.57
CA SER A 62 21.05 10.35 -6.70
C SER A 62 19.99 9.52 -7.43
N GLY A 63 19.55 9.93 -8.63
CA GLY A 63 18.36 9.36 -9.30
C GLY A 63 17.04 9.70 -8.61
N LEU A 64 17.06 10.61 -7.63
CA LEU A 64 15.89 11.13 -6.94
C LEU A 64 15.65 12.59 -7.31
N TYR A 65 14.41 13.04 -7.10
CA TYR A 65 13.96 14.37 -7.47
C TYR A 65 13.30 15.08 -6.28
N ARG A 66 13.13 16.40 -6.39
CA ARG A 66 12.33 17.23 -5.48
C ARG A 66 11.54 18.28 -6.26
N VAL A 67 10.48 18.81 -5.66
CA VAL A 67 9.71 19.90 -6.27
C VAL A 67 10.56 21.16 -6.34
N LYS A 68 10.64 21.77 -7.53
CA LYS A 68 11.36 23.04 -7.74
C LYS A 68 10.73 24.15 -6.91
N GLY A 69 11.54 24.79 -6.08
CA GLY A 69 11.06 25.79 -5.13
C GLY A 69 10.08 25.22 -4.09
N GLY A 70 10.05 23.90 -3.93
CA GLY A 70 9.26 23.22 -2.91
C GLY A 70 9.67 23.68 -1.50
N ALA A 71 8.68 23.74 -0.61
CA ALA A 71 8.90 24.17 0.77
C ALA A 71 9.39 23.03 1.66
N ASN A 72 9.20 21.78 1.23
CA ASN A 72 9.48 20.59 2.02
C ASN A 72 10.56 19.73 1.38
N ASN A 73 11.36 19.06 2.21
CA ASN A 73 12.39 18.15 1.72
C ASN A 73 11.79 16.75 1.48
N ILE A 74 10.96 16.64 0.44
CA ILE A 74 10.32 15.40 0.00
C ILE A 74 11.01 14.89 -1.26
N PHE A 75 11.50 13.66 -1.22
CA PHE A 75 12.10 13.00 -2.36
C PHE A 75 11.04 12.37 -3.25
N PHE A 76 11.32 12.33 -4.55
CA PHE A 76 10.52 11.62 -5.55
C PHE A 76 11.39 10.63 -6.31
N VAL A 77 10.89 9.42 -6.52
CA VAL A 77 11.45 8.42 -7.44
C VAL A 77 10.53 8.28 -8.65
N THR A 78 11.12 8.21 -9.84
CA THR A 78 10.35 8.08 -11.08
C THR A 78 9.60 6.75 -11.07
N GLN A 79 8.27 6.84 -11.08
CA GLN A 79 7.39 5.70 -10.90
C GLN A 79 6.17 5.76 -11.82
N THR A 80 5.78 4.59 -12.33
CA THR A 80 4.51 4.36 -13.00
C THR A 80 3.90 3.03 -12.56
N GLU A 81 2.62 2.84 -12.83
CA GLU A 81 1.95 1.54 -12.81
C GLU A 81 1.40 1.28 -14.21
N VAL A 82 1.56 0.06 -14.72
CA VAL A 82 0.95 -0.37 -15.98
C VAL A 82 0.08 -1.59 -15.75
N ALA A 83 -0.99 -1.71 -16.53
CA ALA A 83 -1.87 -2.86 -16.52
C ALA A 83 -1.57 -3.73 -17.74
N THR A 84 -1.27 -5.01 -17.55
CA THR A 84 -1.13 -5.95 -18.67
C THR A 84 -2.42 -6.73 -18.88
N VAL A 85 -2.74 -6.99 -20.15
CA VAL A 85 -3.76 -7.96 -20.56
C VAL A 85 -3.10 -8.96 -21.49
N HIS A 86 -3.09 -10.22 -21.08
CA HIS A 86 -2.47 -11.31 -21.83
C HIS A 86 -3.25 -12.61 -21.64
N GLU A 87 -2.96 -13.61 -22.47
CA GLU A 87 -3.52 -14.96 -22.31
C GLU A 87 -2.47 -15.88 -21.69
N PHE A 88 -2.86 -16.64 -20.67
CA PHE A 88 -2.07 -17.73 -20.10
C PHE A 88 -2.94 -18.95 -19.83
N ALA A 89 -2.56 -20.09 -20.39
CA ALA A 89 -3.29 -21.35 -20.32
C ALA A 89 -4.77 -21.23 -20.74
N GLY A 90 -5.04 -20.54 -21.85
CA GLY A 90 -6.40 -20.35 -22.40
C GLY A 90 -7.30 -19.43 -21.58
N LYS A 91 -6.74 -18.65 -20.64
CA LYS A 91 -7.46 -17.68 -19.81
C LYS A 91 -6.85 -16.31 -19.95
N ALA A 92 -7.71 -15.29 -20.10
CA ALA A 92 -7.30 -13.90 -20.03
C ALA A 92 -6.84 -13.56 -18.60
N ARG A 93 -5.64 -12.99 -18.49
CA ARG A 93 -5.03 -12.50 -17.27
C ARG A 93 -4.94 -10.98 -17.32
N ARG A 94 -5.13 -10.37 -16.15
CA ARG A 94 -5.18 -8.92 -15.97
C ARG A 94 -4.41 -8.60 -14.70
N ILE A 95 -3.25 -7.99 -14.85
CA ILE A 95 -2.29 -7.83 -13.75
C ILE A 95 -1.68 -6.43 -13.83
N HIS A 96 -1.60 -5.76 -12.70
CA HIS A 96 -0.89 -4.50 -12.57
C HIS A 96 0.56 -4.71 -12.14
N HIS A 97 1.43 -3.83 -12.62
CA HIS A 97 2.86 -3.86 -12.36
C HIS A 97 3.34 -2.45 -12.05
N VAL A 98 3.98 -2.27 -10.90
CA VAL A 98 4.70 -1.04 -10.57
C VAL A 98 6.09 -1.11 -11.18
N ILE A 99 6.54 0.02 -11.73
CA ILE A 99 7.86 0.17 -12.31
C ILE A 99 8.51 1.40 -11.70
N LEU A 100 9.68 1.23 -11.10
CA LEU A 100 10.55 2.32 -10.65
C LEU A 100 11.71 2.46 -11.62
N PHE A 101 11.84 3.63 -12.24
CA PHE A 101 12.92 3.95 -13.16
C PHE A 101 14.06 4.68 -12.47
N SER A 102 15.27 4.49 -12.96
CA SER A 102 16.47 5.17 -12.47
C SER A 102 16.45 6.68 -12.74
N SER A 103 15.69 7.12 -13.76
CA SER A 103 15.47 8.54 -14.05
C SER A 103 14.20 8.82 -14.88
N LEU A 104 13.79 10.09 -14.96
CA LEU A 104 12.71 10.54 -15.85
C LEU A 104 13.03 10.29 -17.34
N GLU A 105 14.30 10.35 -17.73
CA GLU A 105 14.76 10.04 -19.09
C GLU A 105 14.51 8.57 -19.43
N MET A 106 14.75 7.64 -18.48
CA MET A 106 14.45 6.23 -18.68
C MET A 106 12.94 6.00 -18.86
N SER A 107 12.12 6.67 -18.04
CA SER A 107 10.65 6.64 -18.20
C SER A 107 10.19 7.16 -19.57
N VAL A 108 10.85 8.17 -20.15
CA VAL A 108 10.55 8.67 -21.51
C VAL A 108 10.82 7.59 -22.56
N GLN A 109 11.99 6.95 -22.48
CA GLN A 109 12.38 5.90 -23.43
C GLN A 109 11.48 4.67 -23.31
N ALA A 110 11.14 4.28 -22.08
CA ALA A 110 10.17 3.22 -21.79
C ALA A 110 8.80 3.55 -22.39
N GLY A 111 8.28 4.76 -22.16
CA GLY A 111 7.01 5.20 -22.74
C GLY A 111 6.99 5.09 -24.26
N GLU A 112 8.06 5.53 -24.95
CA GLU A 112 8.14 5.43 -26.41
C GLU A 112 8.11 3.98 -26.89
N ARG A 113 8.85 3.08 -26.22
CA ARG A 113 8.86 1.66 -26.57
C ARG A 113 7.52 0.97 -26.30
N LEU A 114 6.83 1.34 -25.22
CA LEU A 114 5.58 0.68 -24.78
C LEU A 114 4.35 1.08 -25.60
N LYS A 115 4.39 2.19 -26.35
CA LYS A 115 3.29 2.61 -27.26
C LYS A 115 2.87 1.55 -28.26
N ARG A 116 3.76 0.62 -28.62
CA ARG A 116 3.42 -0.49 -29.53
C ARG A 116 2.42 -1.49 -28.93
N TYR A 117 2.24 -1.49 -27.60
CA TYR A 117 1.36 -2.43 -26.89
C TYR A 117 0.03 -1.79 -26.44
N GLY A 118 -0.08 -0.46 -26.43
CA GLY A 118 -1.27 0.26 -26.00
C GLY A 118 -1.11 1.78 -25.99
N ASP A 119 -2.21 2.50 -25.76
CA ASP A 119 -2.21 3.96 -25.70
C ASP A 119 -1.82 4.47 -24.31
N ILE A 120 -0.57 4.92 -24.19
CA ILE A 120 -0.01 5.46 -22.94
C ILE A 120 -0.57 6.84 -22.54
N ALA A 121 -1.36 7.48 -23.41
CA ALA A 121 -1.95 8.80 -23.16
C ALA A 121 -3.43 8.73 -22.74
N SER A 122 -4.03 7.53 -22.75
CA SER A 122 -5.46 7.35 -22.48
C SER A 122 -5.81 7.43 -20.99
N ASP A 123 -4.91 7.00 -20.12
CA ASP A 123 -5.04 6.98 -18.66
C ASP A 123 -3.63 7.03 -18.04
N GLY A 124 -3.52 7.54 -16.81
CA GLY A 124 -2.26 7.55 -16.05
C GLY A 124 -1.70 6.14 -15.79
N ARG A 125 -2.58 5.13 -15.71
CA ARG A 125 -2.23 3.71 -15.74
C ARG A 125 -2.66 3.09 -17.09
N PRO A 126 -1.75 3.03 -18.07
CA PRO A 126 -2.12 2.49 -19.38
C PRO A 126 -2.32 0.97 -19.34
N ILE A 127 -3.29 0.52 -20.13
CA ILE A 127 -3.55 -0.90 -20.38
C ILE A 127 -2.77 -1.34 -21.62
N LEU A 128 -1.87 -2.30 -21.46
CA LEU A 128 -0.95 -2.78 -22.47
C LEU A 128 -1.26 -4.25 -22.82
N ASN A 129 -1.42 -4.53 -24.12
CA ASN A 129 -1.57 -5.89 -24.64
C ASN A 129 -0.19 -6.53 -24.84
N VAL A 130 0.45 -6.88 -23.73
CA VAL A 130 1.80 -7.45 -23.68
C VAL A 130 1.87 -8.52 -22.61
N ARG A 131 2.72 -9.53 -22.81
CA ARG A 131 3.01 -10.50 -21.75
C ARG A 131 3.90 -9.85 -20.69
N PRO A 132 3.70 -10.13 -19.38
CA PRO A 132 4.53 -9.53 -18.34
C PRO A 132 6.02 -9.86 -18.48
N ALA A 133 6.37 -11.06 -18.95
CA ALA A 133 7.77 -11.41 -19.27
C ALA A 133 8.37 -10.47 -20.34
N GLU A 134 7.65 -10.24 -21.45
CA GLU A 134 8.06 -9.33 -22.53
C GLU A 134 8.11 -7.86 -22.04
N LEU A 135 7.20 -7.47 -21.14
CA LEU A 135 7.24 -6.17 -20.47
C LEU A 135 8.54 -5.99 -19.69
N VAL A 136 8.89 -6.95 -18.82
CA VAL A 136 10.12 -6.90 -18.01
C VAL A 136 11.35 -6.87 -18.92
N GLU A 137 11.41 -7.74 -19.93
CA GLU A 137 12.51 -7.74 -20.91
C GLU A 137 12.70 -6.38 -21.56
N THR A 138 11.62 -5.82 -22.08
CA THR A 138 11.62 -4.53 -22.77
C THR A 138 12.10 -3.40 -21.86
N LEU A 139 11.72 -3.42 -20.58
CA LEU A 139 12.12 -2.41 -19.61
C LEU A 139 13.60 -2.53 -19.24
N LEU A 140 14.11 -3.75 -19.03
CA LEU A 140 15.52 -3.99 -18.71
C LEU A 140 16.47 -3.67 -19.86
N GLU A 141 16.02 -3.78 -21.12
CA GLU A 141 16.77 -3.29 -22.28
C GLU A 141 17.01 -1.77 -22.25
N ILE A 142 16.08 -1.03 -21.63
CA ILE A 142 16.08 0.45 -21.58
C ILE A 142 16.79 0.94 -20.33
N ASP A 143 16.46 0.33 -19.18
CA ASP A 143 16.92 0.70 -17.86
C ASP A 143 17.26 -0.57 -17.09
N GLN A 144 18.54 -0.96 -17.14
CA GLN A 144 19.02 -2.20 -16.50
C GLN A 144 18.82 -2.22 -14.99
N ASP A 145 18.72 -1.04 -14.37
CA ASP A 145 18.52 -0.89 -12.94
C ASP A 145 17.05 -0.71 -12.56
N CYS A 146 16.12 -0.67 -13.52
CA CYS A 146 14.70 -0.55 -13.21
C CYS A 146 14.22 -1.68 -12.30
N LEU A 147 13.27 -1.35 -11.42
CA LEU A 147 12.62 -2.32 -10.55
C LEU A 147 11.19 -2.52 -11.01
N VAL A 148 10.84 -3.75 -11.34
CA VAL A 148 9.47 -4.15 -11.69
C VAL A 148 8.95 -5.10 -10.62
N PHE A 149 7.73 -4.85 -10.14
CA PHE A 149 7.06 -5.74 -9.20
C PHE A 149 5.54 -5.74 -9.41
N PRO A 150 4.85 -6.85 -9.11
CA PRO A 150 3.39 -6.89 -9.15
C PRO A 150 2.81 -5.93 -8.10
N ALA A 151 1.90 -5.06 -8.54
CA ALA A 151 1.14 -4.16 -7.66
C ALA A 151 0.11 -4.93 -6.84
N HIS A 152 -0.15 -4.48 -5.60
CA HIS A 152 -1.22 -4.94 -4.72
C HIS A 152 -1.66 -6.41 -4.92
N ALA A 153 -0.74 -7.35 -4.70
CA ALA A 153 -0.74 -8.69 -5.32
C ALA A 153 -1.99 -9.56 -5.07
N TRP A 154 -2.81 -9.22 -4.06
CA TRP A 154 -3.94 -10.01 -3.61
C TRP A 154 -5.32 -9.37 -3.82
N THR A 155 -5.38 -8.13 -4.33
CA THR A 155 -6.68 -7.52 -4.64
C THR A 155 -7.45 -8.43 -5.62
N PRO A 156 -8.77 -8.65 -5.46
CA PRO A 156 -9.46 -9.70 -6.23
C PRO A 156 -9.37 -9.55 -7.75
N TRP A 157 -9.17 -8.33 -8.24
CA TRP A 157 -9.03 -7.98 -9.65
C TRP A 157 -7.65 -7.36 -9.90
N TRP A 158 -7.19 -7.42 -11.15
CA TRP A 158 -5.99 -6.72 -11.62
C TRP A 158 -4.70 -7.01 -10.82
N SER A 159 -4.62 -8.16 -10.17
CA SER A 159 -3.53 -8.50 -9.26
C SER A 159 -2.98 -9.87 -9.55
N LEU A 160 -1.69 -10.08 -9.23
CA LEU A 160 -0.97 -11.31 -9.54
C LEU A 160 -1.69 -12.55 -9.01
N PHE A 161 -2.06 -12.57 -7.73
CA PHE A 161 -2.76 -13.69 -7.08
C PHE A 161 -4.27 -13.45 -6.92
N GLY A 162 -4.80 -12.40 -7.55
CA GLY A 162 -6.21 -12.04 -7.50
C GLY A 162 -7.10 -13.21 -7.92
N SER A 163 -8.19 -13.43 -7.18
CA SER A 163 -9.12 -14.54 -7.44
C SER A 163 -9.86 -14.42 -8.78
N ILE A 164 -9.82 -13.24 -9.43
CA ILE A 164 -10.41 -12.95 -10.73
C ILE A 164 -9.33 -12.40 -11.66
N GLY A 165 -8.84 -13.23 -12.58
CA GLY A 165 -7.88 -12.83 -13.61
C GLY A 165 -6.41 -12.86 -13.20
N GLY A 166 -6.09 -13.26 -11.96
CA GLY A 166 -4.73 -13.57 -11.52
C GLY A 166 -4.28 -14.99 -11.87
N VAL A 167 -3.13 -15.40 -11.35
CA VAL A 167 -2.46 -16.71 -11.50
C VAL A 167 -2.21 -17.35 -10.13
N ASP A 168 -1.76 -18.61 -10.10
CA ASP A 168 -1.50 -19.35 -8.85
C ASP A 168 -0.01 -19.29 -8.44
N ARG A 169 0.88 -18.96 -9.38
CA ARG A 169 2.33 -18.84 -9.16
C ARG A 169 2.89 -17.63 -9.88
N LEU A 170 3.95 -17.03 -9.34
CA LEU A 170 4.62 -15.91 -9.97
C LEU A 170 5.17 -16.28 -11.36
N GLU A 171 5.68 -17.50 -11.51
CA GLU A 171 6.23 -18.00 -12.78
C GLU A 171 5.20 -18.14 -13.90
N GLU A 172 3.91 -18.26 -13.56
CA GLU A 172 2.82 -18.28 -14.55
C GLU A 172 2.58 -16.89 -15.17
N CYS A 173 3.06 -15.83 -14.53
CA CYS A 173 2.92 -14.45 -14.99
C CYS A 173 4.19 -13.95 -15.71
N TYR A 174 5.35 -14.16 -15.09
CA TYR A 174 6.63 -13.60 -15.57
C TYR A 174 7.50 -14.60 -16.33
N GLU A 175 7.09 -15.87 -16.43
CA GLU A 175 7.77 -16.90 -17.22
C GLU A 175 9.28 -16.95 -16.91
N ASP A 176 10.13 -16.85 -17.93
CA ASP A 176 11.60 -16.84 -17.83
C ASP A 176 12.19 -15.57 -17.20
N LYS A 177 11.40 -14.51 -17.02
CA LYS A 177 11.80 -13.28 -16.32
C LYS A 177 11.44 -13.27 -14.83
N SER A 178 11.00 -14.41 -14.29
CA SER A 178 10.64 -14.52 -12.87
C SER A 178 11.80 -14.22 -11.91
N ASP A 179 13.03 -14.47 -12.33
CA ASP A 179 14.24 -14.19 -11.53
C ASP A 179 14.65 -12.70 -11.55
N GLU A 180 13.99 -11.89 -12.39
CA GLU A 180 14.15 -10.43 -12.42
C GLU A 180 13.12 -9.70 -11.53
N ILE A 181 12.25 -10.46 -10.85
CA ILE A 181 11.31 -9.91 -9.88
C ILE A 181 11.90 -10.11 -8.48
N TYR A 182 12.11 -9.02 -7.76
CA TYR A 182 12.77 -9.02 -6.45
C TYR A 182 11.83 -8.66 -5.31
N ALA A 183 10.65 -8.12 -5.63
CA ALA A 183 9.68 -7.65 -4.67
C ALA A 183 8.25 -7.99 -5.10
N ILE A 184 7.35 -7.98 -4.13
CA ILE A 184 5.90 -8.08 -4.31
C ILE A 184 5.27 -7.03 -3.41
N GLU A 185 4.32 -6.26 -3.94
CA GLU A 185 3.54 -5.34 -3.11
C GLU A 185 2.37 -6.08 -2.46
N THR A 186 2.26 -6.00 -1.13
CA THR A 186 1.16 -6.59 -0.35
C THR A 186 -0.19 -5.99 -0.75
N GLY A 187 -0.22 -4.65 -0.77
CA GLY A 187 -1.41 -3.82 -0.95
C GLY A 187 -2.45 -4.00 0.15
N LEU A 188 -3.42 -3.08 0.18
CA LEU A 188 -4.45 -2.93 1.23
C LEU A 188 -5.31 -4.16 1.59
N SER A 189 -5.20 -5.24 0.80
CA SER A 189 -6.00 -6.46 0.97
C SER A 189 -5.22 -7.62 1.59
N SER A 190 -3.91 -7.48 1.78
CA SER A 190 -3.06 -8.48 2.42
C SER A 190 -2.01 -7.83 3.29
N ASP A 191 -1.31 -8.62 4.08
CA ASP A 191 -0.22 -8.17 4.93
C ASP A 191 0.92 -9.21 4.92
N PRO A 192 2.06 -8.93 5.59
CA PRO A 192 3.15 -9.88 5.66
C PRO A 192 2.76 -11.24 6.25
N PRO A 193 2.00 -11.34 7.38
CA PRO A 193 1.51 -12.62 7.89
C PRO A 193 0.72 -13.46 6.89
N MET A 194 -0.11 -12.84 6.04
CA MET A 194 -0.82 -13.55 4.97
C MET A 194 0.14 -14.08 3.91
N ASN A 195 1.12 -13.29 3.49
CA ASN A 195 2.10 -13.66 2.46
C ASN A 195 3.11 -14.73 2.93
N TRP A 196 3.52 -14.68 4.19
CA TRP A 196 4.44 -15.67 4.80
C TRP A 196 3.91 -17.11 4.78
N ARG A 197 2.61 -17.27 4.55
CA ARG A 197 1.97 -18.58 4.44
C ARG A 197 2.24 -19.31 3.13
N ILE A 198 2.88 -18.66 2.16
CA ILE A 198 3.21 -19.21 0.85
C ILE A 198 4.73 -19.23 0.72
N SER A 199 5.35 -20.40 0.89
CA SER A 199 6.81 -20.54 0.95
C SER A 199 7.55 -20.03 -0.30
N SER A 200 6.92 -20.11 -1.48
CA SER A 200 7.50 -19.59 -2.72
C SER A 200 7.67 -18.07 -2.73
N LEU A 201 7.01 -17.35 -1.81
CA LEU A 201 7.12 -15.89 -1.71
C LEU A 201 8.28 -15.43 -0.82
N ASP A 202 8.90 -16.33 -0.05
CA ASP A 202 9.99 -15.97 0.88
C ASP A 202 11.19 -15.34 0.17
N ARG A 203 11.38 -15.63 -1.13
CA ARG A 203 12.47 -15.08 -1.93
C ARG A 203 12.30 -13.60 -2.30
N PHE A 204 11.12 -13.02 -2.09
CA PHE A 204 10.85 -11.63 -2.45
C PHE A 204 10.85 -10.71 -1.23
N VAL A 205 11.20 -9.44 -1.44
CA VAL A 205 10.90 -8.39 -0.47
C VAL A 205 9.42 -8.04 -0.54
N LEU A 206 8.76 -8.01 0.60
CA LEU A 206 7.41 -7.46 0.69
C LEU A 206 7.49 -5.94 0.78
N LEU A 207 6.87 -5.27 -0.17
CA LEU A 207 6.69 -3.82 -0.18
C LEU A 207 5.23 -3.50 0.14
N SER A 208 5.02 -2.30 0.67
CA SER A 208 3.69 -1.79 0.98
C SER A 208 3.64 -0.33 0.58
N SER A 209 2.57 0.06 -0.13
CA SER A 209 2.39 1.39 -0.69
C SER A 209 0.91 1.70 -0.82
N SER A 210 0.58 2.99 -0.85
CA SER A 210 -0.77 3.43 -0.61
C SER A 210 -1.73 3.20 -1.77
N ASP A 211 -1.24 3.06 -3.00
CA ASP A 211 -2.04 3.16 -4.22
C ASP A 211 -2.93 4.42 -4.19
N SER A 212 -2.30 5.57 -3.88
CA SER A 212 -3.06 6.77 -3.56
C SER A 212 -3.68 7.42 -4.78
N HIS A 213 -5.00 7.62 -4.71
CA HIS A 213 -5.81 8.34 -5.69
C HIS A 213 -6.27 9.72 -5.18
N SER A 214 -5.80 10.16 -4.01
CA SER A 214 -6.00 11.54 -3.54
C SER A 214 -4.88 11.98 -2.61
N PRO A 215 -4.51 13.27 -2.59
CA PRO A 215 -3.26 13.65 -1.93
C PRO A 215 -3.41 13.69 -0.41
N TYR A 216 -4.62 13.58 0.12
CA TYR A 216 -4.89 13.78 1.53
C TYR A 216 -4.24 12.70 2.41
N PRO A 217 -3.84 13.00 3.66
CA PRO A 217 -3.07 12.07 4.51
C PRO A 217 -3.82 10.78 4.90
N TYR A 218 -5.15 10.76 4.75
CA TYR A 218 -5.96 9.55 4.94
C TYR A 218 -6.00 8.61 3.71
N ARG A 219 -5.29 8.97 2.64
CA ARG A 219 -5.03 8.12 1.47
C ARG A 219 -3.53 8.00 1.20
N LEU A 220 -2.86 9.14 0.99
CA LEU A 220 -1.42 9.20 0.76
C LEU A 220 -0.66 8.64 1.96
N GLY A 221 0.25 7.70 1.72
CA GLY A 221 0.99 7.02 2.77
C GLY A 221 0.10 6.28 3.78
N ARG A 222 -1.09 5.80 3.42
CA ARG A 222 -1.82 4.87 4.31
C ARG A 222 -1.08 3.54 4.50
N GLU A 223 -0.24 3.21 3.52
CA GLU A 223 0.72 2.13 3.52
C GLU A 223 2.07 2.67 3.04
N ALA A 224 3.16 2.12 3.54
CA ALA A 224 4.51 2.57 3.22
C ALA A 224 5.56 1.51 3.60
N VAL A 225 6.78 1.71 3.12
CA VAL A 225 7.95 0.94 3.55
C VAL A 225 8.94 1.88 4.26
N VAL A 226 9.58 1.39 5.33
CA VAL A 226 10.54 2.15 6.12
C VAL A 226 11.94 1.64 5.83
N PHE A 227 12.76 2.50 5.22
CA PHE A 227 14.16 2.24 4.95
C PHE A 227 15.08 2.94 5.96
N GLU A 228 16.26 2.38 6.18
CA GLU A 228 17.40 3.02 6.81
C GLU A 228 18.56 3.09 5.81
N LEU A 229 18.72 4.23 5.14
CA LEU A 229 19.70 4.40 4.07
C LEU A 229 20.85 5.29 4.52
N LYS A 230 22.08 4.99 4.11
CA LYS A 230 23.23 5.87 4.38
C LYS A 230 23.05 7.20 3.65
N ASN A 231 22.71 7.13 2.36
CA ASN A 231 22.39 8.27 1.53
C ASN A 231 21.08 7.97 0.77
N PRO A 232 20.09 8.88 0.75
CA PRO A 232 18.90 8.72 -0.08
C PRO A 232 19.30 8.78 -1.56
N ALA A 233 19.31 7.63 -2.22
CA ALA A 233 19.58 7.48 -3.64
C ALA A 233 18.81 6.28 -4.20
N TYR A 234 18.37 6.39 -5.45
CA TYR A 234 17.67 5.33 -6.16
C TYR A 234 18.43 3.99 -6.10
N GLY A 235 19.74 4.02 -6.38
CA GLY A 235 20.57 2.82 -6.36
C GLY A 235 20.69 2.15 -4.99
N GLU A 236 20.59 2.89 -3.88
CA GLU A 236 20.58 2.31 -2.53
C GLU A 236 19.24 1.60 -2.26
N ILE A 237 18.12 2.17 -2.72
CA ILE A 237 16.77 1.58 -2.62
C ILE A 237 16.70 0.27 -3.42
N VAL A 238 17.09 0.32 -4.71
CA VAL A 238 17.08 -0.86 -5.58
C VAL A 238 18.00 -1.95 -5.02
N ARG A 239 19.20 -1.59 -4.54
CA ARG A 239 20.13 -2.56 -3.93
C ARG A 239 19.56 -3.18 -2.66
N ALA A 240 18.95 -2.38 -1.79
CA ALA A 240 18.33 -2.90 -0.57
C ALA A 240 17.25 -3.94 -0.89
N ILE A 241 16.44 -3.67 -1.92
CA ILE A 241 15.39 -4.59 -2.38
C ILE A 241 15.97 -5.84 -3.04
N LYS A 242 16.83 -5.69 -4.06
CA LYS A 242 17.41 -6.83 -4.80
C LYS A 242 18.22 -7.77 -3.89
N ASN A 243 18.91 -7.23 -2.89
CA ASN A 243 19.71 -8.02 -1.95
C ASN A 243 18.95 -8.50 -0.71
N ARG A 244 17.66 -8.13 -0.56
CA ARG A 244 16.88 -8.38 0.67
C ARG A 244 17.61 -7.89 1.93
N ASP A 245 18.21 -6.70 1.86
CA ASP A 245 19.02 -6.15 2.94
C ASP A 245 18.14 -5.64 4.09
N ARG A 246 17.95 -6.49 5.10
CA ARG A 246 17.15 -6.21 6.30
C ARG A 246 17.72 -5.10 7.19
N SER A 247 19.00 -4.75 7.02
CA SER A 247 19.56 -3.59 7.72
C SER A 247 19.13 -2.27 7.06
N SER A 248 18.77 -2.33 5.77
CA SER A 248 18.30 -1.19 4.99
C SER A 248 16.77 -1.14 4.88
N ILE A 249 16.06 -2.27 4.97
CA ILE A 249 14.59 -2.35 4.96
C ILE A 249 14.11 -2.78 6.35
N LEU A 250 13.72 -1.80 7.16
CA LEU A 250 13.39 -2.03 8.56
C LEU A 250 12.04 -2.73 8.71
N MET A 251 11.01 -2.20 8.04
CA MET A 251 9.65 -2.72 8.15
C MET A 251 8.71 -2.14 7.09
N THR A 252 7.52 -2.71 6.97
CA THR A 252 6.38 -2.09 6.28
C THR A 252 5.38 -1.49 7.27
N LEU A 253 4.67 -0.44 6.83
CA LEU A 253 3.51 0.13 7.48
C LEU A 253 2.28 -0.32 6.69
N GLU A 254 1.41 -1.08 7.32
CA GLU A 254 0.31 -1.80 6.66
C GLU A 254 -1.03 -1.32 7.20
N VAL A 255 -2.07 -1.27 6.37
CA VAL A 255 -3.44 -1.22 6.89
C VAL A 255 -3.85 -2.65 7.28
N PRO A 256 -4.54 -2.88 8.42
CA PRO A 256 -5.07 -4.21 8.72
C PRO A 256 -5.96 -4.72 7.57
N PRO A 257 -5.65 -5.85 6.92
CA PRO A 257 -6.38 -6.29 5.73
C PRO A 257 -7.84 -6.63 6.04
N SER A 258 -8.14 -6.97 7.30
CA SER A 258 -9.51 -7.15 7.82
C SER A 258 -10.39 -5.92 7.66
N TYR A 259 -9.80 -4.73 7.57
CA TYR A 259 -10.52 -3.49 7.26
C TYR A 259 -11.01 -3.43 5.80
N GLY A 260 -10.37 -4.18 4.90
CA GLY A 260 -10.67 -4.21 3.48
C GLY A 260 -12.06 -4.77 3.14
N LYS A 261 -12.67 -4.26 2.06
CA LYS A 261 -14.05 -4.60 1.62
C LYS A 261 -14.28 -6.06 1.24
N TYR A 262 -13.22 -6.79 0.95
CA TYR A 262 -13.28 -8.15 0.41
C TYR A 262 -12.38 -9.10 1.19
N HIS A 263 -12.08 -8.81 2.46
CA HIS A 263 -11.18 -9.65 3.24
C HIS A 263 -11.76 -11.05 3.45
N TRP A 264 -12.97 -11.14 4.03
CA TRP A 264 -13.69 -12.39 4.25
C TRP A 264 -14.76 -12.62 3.19
N SER A 265 -15.14 -13.89 3.03
CA SER A 265 -16.25 -14.27 2.18
C SER A 265 -17.58 -13.70 2.68
N GLY A 266 -18.50 -13.43 1.76
CA GLY A 266 -19.85 -13.02 2.15
C GLY A 266 -20.80 -12.76 0.99
N HIS A 267 -22.02 -12.35 1.34
CA HIS A 267 -23.07 -12.00 0.40
C HIS A 267 -23.87 -10.83 0.97
N ARG A 268 -23.40 -9.61 0.65
CA ARG A 268 -23.90 -8.31 1.13
C ARG A 268 -25.39 -8.15 0.89
N ARG A 269 -25.89 -8.57 -0.28
CA ARG A 269 -27.32 -8.46 -0.62
C ARG A 269 -28.23 -9.21 0.37
N CYS A 270 -27.73 -10.30 0.95
CA CYS A 270 -28.46 -11.10 1.93
C CYS A 270 -28.05 -10.80 3.39
N GLY A 271 -27.09 -9.89 3.61
CA GLY A 271 -26.52 -9.63 4.93
C GLY A 271 -25.84 -10.85 5.56
N VAL A 272 -25.29 -11.75 4.73
CA VAL A 272 -24.55 -12.93 5.21
C VAL A 272 -23.06 -12.62 5.14
N GLY A 273 -22.45 -12.41 6.29
CA GLY A 273 -21.03 -12.12 6.42
C GLY A 273 -20.75 -11.29 7.68
N PRO A 274 -19.47 -11.11 8.03
CA PRO A 274 -18.31 -11.73 7.38
C PRO A 274 -18.22 -13.25 7.68
N VAL A 275 -17.79 -14.05 6.71
CA VAL A 275 -17.64 -15.52 6.83
C VAL A 275 -16.18 -15.90 6.67
N SER A 276 -15.55 -16.41 7.74
CA SER A 276 -14.16 -16.88 7.73
C SER A 276 -13.93 -17.99 6.69
N PRO A 277 -12.70 -18.20 6.19
CA PRO A 277 -12.41 -19.23 5.19
C PRO A 277 -12.88 -20.65 5.57
N GLN A 278 -12.61 -21.08 6.80
CA GLN A 278 -13.07 -22.39 7.30
C GLN A 278 -14.60 -22.53 7.20
N LYS A 279 -15.33 -21.51 7.65
CA LYS A 279 -16.79 -21.53 7.62
C LYS A 279 -17.34 -21.46 6.19
N ALA A 280 -16.70 -20.71 5.30
CA ALA A 280 -17.10 -20.62 3.90
C ALA A 280 -16.98 -21.98 3.20
N ARG A 281 -15.92 -22.75 3.48
CA ARG A 281 -15.76 -24.14 3.02
C ARG A 281 -16.86 -25.07 3.53
N GLU A 282 -17.16 -25.05 4.82
CA GLU A 282 -18.25 -25.84 5.41
C GLU A 282 -19.61 -25.56 4.74
N MET A 283 -19.81 -24.32 4.29
CA MET A 283 -21.01 -23.88 3.60
C MET A 283 -20.98 -24.14 2.08
N ASN A 284 -19.94 -24.84 1.57
CA ASN A 284 -19.68 -25.03 0.13
C ASN A 284 -19.70 -23.72 -0.66
N TYR A 285 -19.28 -22.62 -0.02
CA TYR A 285 -19.34 -21.26 -0.56
C TYR A 285 -20.75 -20.84 -1.04
N ARG A 286 -21.82 -21.36 -0.42
CA ARG A 286 -23.20 -21.00 -0.75
C ARG A 286 -23.86 -20.18 0.36
N CYS A 287 -24.54 -19.12 -0.04
CA CYS A 287 -25.35 -18.30 0.85
C CYS A 287 -26.52 -19.14 1.40
N PRO A 288 -26.68 -19.25 2.73
CA PRO A 288 -27.73 -20.07 3.35
C PRO A 288 -29.12 -19.45 3.17
N ARG A 289 -29.20 -18.16 2.81
CA ARG A 289 -30.47 -17.45 2.59
C ARG A 289 -31.03 -17.62 1.18
N CYS A 290 -30.17 -17.73 0.16
CA CYS A 290 -30.62 -17.71 -1.23
C CYS A 290 -29.95 -18.74 -2.16
N GLY A 291 -29.01 -19.55 -1.65
CA GLY A 291 -28.32 -20.61 -2.40
C GLY A 291 -27.27 -20.15 -3.43
N ARG A 292 -27.18 -18.85 -3.71
CA ARG A 292 -26.15 -18.26 -4.59
C ARG A 292 -24.76 -18.36 -3.96
N ARG A 293 -23.71 -18.29 -4.78
CA ARG A 293 -22.32 -18.31 -4.29
C ARG A 293 -22.03 -17.08 -3.43
N LEU A 294 -21.24 -17.26 -2.38
CA LEU A 294 -20.62 -16.15 -1.66
C LEU A 294 -19.58 -15.49 -2.58
N THR A 295 -19.43 -14.17 -2.47
CA THR A 295 -18.26 -13.47 -2.98
C THR A 295 -17.06 -13.97 -2.16
N LYS A 296 -16.08 -14.56 -2.84
CA LYS A 296 -14.88 -15.11 -2.21
C LYS A 296 -14.04 -13.98 -1.60
N GLY A 297 -13.61 -14.16 -0.35
CA GLY A 297 -12.70 -13.24 0.31
C GLY A 297 -11.25 -13.37 -0.19
N VAL A 298 -10.43 -12.36 0.10
CA VAL A 298 -8.99 -12.39 -0.17
C VAL A 298 -8.31 -13.41 0.74
N GLU A 299 -8.73 -13.53 2.00
CA GLU A 299 -8.16 -14.55 2.90
C GLU A 299 -8.45 -15.98 2.41
N ASP A 300 -9.62 -16.23 1.82
CA ASP A 300 -9.91 -17.52 1.16
C ASP A 300 -8.93 -17.79 0.01
N ARG A 301 -8.56 -16.76 -0.75
CA ARG A 301 -7.61 -16.90 -1.86
C ARG A 301 -6.18 -17.16 -1.37
N VAL A 302 -5.76 -16.50 -0.30
CA VAL A 302 -4.48 -16.81 0.37
C VAL A 302 -4.47 -18.24 0.86
N GLU A 303 -5.54 -18.66 1.55
CA GLU A 303 -5.70 -19.99 2.10
C GLU A 303 -5.69 -21.09 1.02
N GLU A 304 -6.16 -20.81 -0.20
CA GLU A 304 -6.07 -21.73 -1.34
C GLU A 304 -4.64 -21.98 -1.82
N LEU A 305 -3.76 -20.99 -1.69
CA LEU A 305 -2.36 -21.05 -2.14
C LEU A 305 -1.37 -21.34 -1.00
N ALA A 306 -1.80 -21.21 0.24
CA ALA A 306 -0.97 -21.37 1.42
C ALA A 306 -0.48 -22.82 1.60
N ASP A 307 0.82 -22.96 1.85
CA ASP A 307 1.49 -24.21 2.22
C ASP A 307 1.92 -24.25 3.69
N ARG A 308 1.63 -23.18 4.44
CA ARG A 308 1.96 -23.01 5.86
C ARG A 308 0.75 -22.58 6.69
N PRO A 309 0.76 -22.89 8.01
CA PRO A 309 -0.33 -22.54 8.91
C PRO A 309 -0.43 -21.03 9.12
N VAL A 310 -1.63 -20.58 9.51
CA VAL A 310 -1.86 -19.20 9.98
C VAL A 310 -0.91 -18.89 11.15
N GLY A 311 -0.30 -17.71 11.14
CA GLY A 311 0.64 -17.26 12.18
C GLY A 311 2.07 -17.76 12.01
N TYR A 312 2.38 -18.50 10.94
CA TYR A 312 3.78 -18.79 10.60
C TYR A 312 4.55 -17.51 10.31
N ARG A 313 5.77 -17.40 10.85
CA ARG A 313 6.68 -16.29 10.60
C ARG A 313 8.07 -16.83 10.20
N PRO A 314 8.58 -16.49 9.00
CA PRO A 314 9.95 -16.82 8.61
C PRO A 314 10.97 -16.20 9.58
N SER A 315 12.07 -16.92 9.82
CA SER A 315 13.14 -16.44 10.71
C SER A 315 13.82 -15.17 10.19
N ASP A 316 13.82 -14.98 8.88
CA ASP A 316 14.40 -13.85 8.17
C ASP A 316 13.36 -12.79 7.75
N ALA A 317 12.13 -12.85 8.27
CA ALA A 317 11.08 -11.91 7.90
C ALA A 317 11.40 -10.46 8.31
N ILE A 318 11.19 -9.52 7.38
CA ILE A 318 11.14 -8.08 7.66
C ILE A 318 9.90 -7.79 8.52
N ASP A 319 10.02 -6.87 9.47
CA ASP A 319 8.94 -6.53 10.38
C ASP A 319 7.84 -5.70 9.70
N PHE A 320 6.74 -5.52 10.41
CA PHE A 320 5.67 -4.61 9.98
C PHE A 320 4.93 -4.03 11.19
N MET A 321 4.22 -2.93 10.95
CA MET A 321 3.30 -2.34 11.92
C MET A 321 1.99 -1.98 11.25
N TYR A 322 0.87 -2.30 11.91
CA TYR A 322 -0.42 -1.84 11.45
C TYR A 322 -0.62 -0.36 11.78
N VAL A 323 -1.03 0.41 10.78
CA VAL A 323 -1.37 1.82 10.90
C VAL A 323 -2.75 2.09 10.30
N LEU A 324 -3.44 3.05 10.89
CA LEU A 324 -4.68 3.61 10.35
C LEU A 324 -4.50 5.12 10.21
N PRO A 325 -5.14 5.75 9.22
CA PRO A 325 -5.15 7.20 9.10
C PRO A 325 -5.55 7.91 10.40
N LEU A 326 -4.79 8.93 10.79
CA LEU A 326 -5.07 9.68 12.02
C LEU A 326 -6.45 10.35 11.98
N GLN A 327 -6.92 10.83 10.82
CA GLN A 327 -8.27 11.39 10.70
C GLN A 327 -9.35 10.34 11.00
N GLU A 328 -9.15 9.07 10.62
CA GLU A 328 -10.08 7.98 10.93
C GLU A 328 -10.10 7.69 12.43
N LEU A 329 -8.93 7.68 13.08
CA LEU A 329 -8.83 7.52 14.54
C LEU A 329 -9.46 8.70 15.29
N ILE A 330 -9.26 9.94 14.82
CA ILE A 330 -9.89 11.14 15.38
C ILE A 330 -11.42 11.01 15.28
N ALA A 331 -11.95 10.70 14.09
CA ALA A 331 -13.38 10.51 13.88
C ALA A 331 -13.95 9.43 14.81
N LEU A 332 -13.29 8.27 14.88
CA LEU A 332 -13.69 7.15 15.74
C LEU A 332 -13.69 7.55 17.22
N SER A 333 -12.66 8.27 17.69
CA SER A 333 -12.57 8.74 19.07
C SER A 333 -13.72 9.67 19.48
N MET A 334 -14.33 10.34 18.50
CA MET A 334 -15.44 11.26 18.68
C MET A 334 -16.81 10.60 18.48
N GLY A 335 -16.86 9.29 18.20
CA GLY A 335 -18.08 8.58 17.82
C GLY A 335 -18.67 9.07 16.49
N ALA A 336 -17.85 9.70 15.64
CA ALA A 336 -18.25 10.12 14.31
C ALA A 336 -18.02 9.00 13.29
N ASP A 337 -18.69 9.10 12.14
CA ASP A 337 -18.42 8.19 11.02
C ASP A 337 -17.02 8.47 10.46
N TYR A 338 -16.17 7.44 10.51
CA TYR A 338 -14.79 7.45 10.02
C TYR A 338 -14.65 6.82 8.64
N THR A 339 -15.74 6.30 8.06
CA THR A 339 -15.71 5.50 6.82
C THR A 339 -15.93 6.32 5.56
N THR A 340 -16.36 7.59 5.68
CA THR A 340 -16.63 8.45 4.52
C THR A 340 -15.73 9.68 4.49
N GLU A 341 -15.20 9.97 3.31
CA GLU A 341 -14.26 11.08 3.10
C GLU A 341 -14.85 12.44 3.47
N MET A 342 -16.16 12.62 3.26
CA MET A 342 -16.87 13.84 3.63
C MET A 342 -16.72 14.16 5.13
N TYR A 343 -16.82 13.14 6.01
CA TYR A 343 -16.65 13.37 7.44
C TYR A 343 -15.20 13.60 7.81
N LEU A 344 -14.26 12.83 7.22
CA LEU A 344 -12.81 13.01 7.42
C LEU A 344 -12.33 14.41 7.02
N GLN A 345 -13.05 15.09 6.12
CA GLN A 345 -12.74 16.46 5.67
C GLN A 345 -13.39 17.56 6.52
N THR A 346 -14.13 17.24 7.57
CA THR A 346 -14.78 18.28 8.39
C THR A 346 -13.75 19.16 9.12
N ARG A 347 -14.08 20.45 9.26
CA ARG A 347 -13.23 21.42 9.99
C ARG A 347 -12.87 20.94 11.39
N LYS A 348 -13.79 20.26 12.07
CA LYS A 348 -13.59 19.73 13.42
C LYS A 348 -12.44 18.71 13.47
N ILE A 349 -12.41 17.76 12.53
CA ILE A 349 -11.34 16.76 12.44
C ILE A 349 -10.01 17.44 12.08
N TRP A 350 -10.02 18.32 11.07
CA TRP A 350 -8.81 19.02 10.64
C TRP A 350 -8.21 19.93 11.70
N THR A 351 -9.02 20.57 12.55
CA THR A 351 -8.51 21.35 13.68
C THR A 351 -7.73 20.48 14.68
N ILE A 352 -8.23 19.28 14.99
CA ILE A 352 -7.54 18.34 15.89
C ILE A 352 -6.28 17.78 15.21
N TYR A 353 -6.41 17.35 13.94
CA TYR A 353 -5.31 16.83 13.14
C TYR A 353 -4.15 17.84 13.07
N ASN A 354 -4.43 19.08 12.67
CA ASN A 354 -3.42 20.12 12.56
C ASN A 354 -2.80 20.45 13.93
N SER A 355 -3.60 20.53 15.00
CA SER A 355 -3.06 20.76 16.35
C SER A 355 -2.09 19.66 16.81
N LEU A 356 -2.33 18.41 16.41
CA LEU A 356 -1.41 17.31 16.70
C LEU A 356 -0.16 17.41 15.82
N VAL A 357 -0.32 17.66 14.51
CA VAL A 357 0.81 17.79 13.58
C VAL A 357 1.71 18.98 13.96
N ASP A 358 1.14 20.12 14.36
CA ASP A 358 1.89 21.29 14.82
C ASP A 358 2.73 20.97 16.07
N LYS A 359 2.23 20.11 16.97
CA LYS A 359 2.93 19.72 18.19
C LYS A 359 3.99 18.63 17.96
N PHE A 360 3.69 17.63 17.14
CA PHE A 360 4.49 16.41 17.01
C PHE A 360 5.27 16.31 15.69
N GLY A 361 5.01 17.21 14.74
CA GLY A 361 5.69 17.35 13.45
C GLY A 361 4.97 16.70 12.27
N SER A 362 4.47 15.47 12.41
CA SER A 362 3.79 14.75 11.32
C SER A 362 2.86 13.65 11.84
N GLU A 363 1.96 13.17 10.98
CA GLU A 363 1.07 12.05 11.27
C GLU A 363 1.83 10.79 11.69
N TYR A 364 2.86 10.38 10.96
CA TYR A 364 3.62 9.19 11.35
C TYR A 364 4.34 9.36 12.68
N ARG A 365 4.84 10.55 13.01
CA ARG A 365 5.37 10.79 14.36
C ARG A 365 4.30 10.64 15.43
N ILE A 366 3.08 11.10 15.18
CA ILE A 366 1.94 10.93 16.08
C ILE A 366 1.60 9.45 16.25
N LEU A 367 1.51 8.72 15.14
CA LEU A 367 1.06 7.33 15.10
C LEU A 367 2.10 6.35 15.65
N LEU A 368 3.39 6.59 15.42
CA LEU A 368 4.47 5.63 15.72
C LEU A 368 5.22 5.97 17.02
N ASP A 369 5.51 7.25 17.28
CA ASP A 369 6.55 7.62 18.25
C ASP A 369 6.04 8.48 19.41
N ALA A 370 5.05 9.35 19.17
CA ALA A 370 4.61 10.34 20.15
C ALA A 370 4.19 9.71 21.49
N PRO A 371 4.59 10.28 22.64
CA PRO A 371 4.18 9.75 23.94
C PRO A 371 2.66 9.77 24.16
N ILE A 372 2.07 8.64 24.58
CA ILE A 372 0.62 8.49 24.76
C ILE A 372 0.04 9.53 25.72
N ASN A 373 0.74 9.84 26.81
CA ASN A 373 0.34 10.86 27.77
C ASN A 373 0.30 12.28 27.16
N GLU A 374 1.22 12.61 26.25
CA GLU A 374 1.23 13.90 25.55
C GLU A 374 0.15 13.97 24.47
N LEU A 375 -0.17 12.85 23.81
CA LEU A 375 -1.30 12.74 22.89
C LEU A 375 -2.63 13.01 23.61
N ALA A 376 -2.81 12.42 24.79
CA ALA A 376 -4.02 12.58 25.59
C ALA A 376 -4.24 14.05 26.02
N LYS A 377 -3.17 14.76 26.38
CA LYS A 377 -3.23 16.19 26.75
C LYS A 377 -3.57 17.11 25.58
N THR A 378 -3.15 16.77 24.36
CA THR A 378 -3.34 17.62 23.17
C THR A 378 -4.63 17.33 22.42
N SER A 379 -5.14 16.12 22.51
CA SER A 379 -6.38 15.70 21.85
C SER A 379 -7.41 15.20 22.86
N SER A 380 -7.47 13.89 23.09
CA SER A 380 -8.37 13.25 24.05
C SER A 380 -7.79 11.93 24.57
N GLN A 381 -8.28 11.49 25.73
CA GLN A 381 -7.91 10.19 26.28
C GLN A 381 -8.34 9.04 25.35
N GLU A 382 -9.49 9.17 24.70
CA GLU A 382 -10.02 8.21 23.73
C GLU A 382 -9.09 8.05 22.52
N LEU A 383 -8.64 9.16 21.91
CA LEU A 383 -7.73 9.08 20.75
C LEU A 383 -6.38 8.49 21.13
N ALA A 384 -5.81 8.92 22.27
CA ALA A 384 -4.54 8.39 22.76
C ALA A 384 -4.63 6.87 23.02
N SER A 385 -5.75 6.39 23.56
CA SER A 385 -5.98 4.95 23.79
C SER A 385 -6.12 4.16 22.49
N LEU A 386 -6.78 4.73 21.47
CA LEU A 386 -6.87 4.08 20.15
C LEU A 386 -5.50 3.96 19.47
N ILE A 387 -4.66 5.00 19.56
CA ILE A 387 -3.29 4.96 19.03
C ILE A 387 -2.45 3.93 19.81
N GLU A 388 -2.61 3.85 21.13
CA GLU A 388 -1.94 2.82 21.94
C GLU A 388 -2.35 1.40 21.52
N ASP A 389 -3.65 1.13 21.38
CA ASP A 389 -4.16 -0.17 20.92
C ASP A 389 -3.62 -0.49 19.51
N MET A 390 -3.54 0.49 18.62
CA MET A 390 -2.99 0.33 17.27
C MET A 390 -1.52 -0.10 17.31
N ARG A 391 -0.67 0.61 18.07
CA ARG A 391 0.76 0.28 18.22
C ARG A 391 0.99 -1.12 18.79
N ARG A 392 0.06 -1.61 19.62
CA ARG A 392 0.09 -2.95 20.22
C ARG A 392 -0.55 -4.02 19.31
N SER A 393 -1.11 -3.64 18.17
CA SER A 393 -1.91 -4.54 17.31
C SER A 393 -3.11 -5.14 18.04
N GLU A 394 -3.71 -4.37 18.95
CA GLU A 394 -4.83 -4.78 19.81
C GLU A 394 -6.18 -4.20 19.36
N LEU A 395 -6.23 -3.44 18.26
CA LEU A 395 -7.50 -2.97 17.70
C LEU A 395 -8.37 -4.15 17.26
N GLU A 396 -9.60 -4.19 17.76
CA GLU A 396 -10.58 -5.20 17.33
C GLU A 396 -11.30 -4.73 16.06
N ILE A 397 -11.27 -5.55 15.02
CA ILE A 397 -11.87 -5.24 13.72
C ILE A 397 -12.83 -6.37 13.34
N ILE A 398 -14.08 -6.01 13.06
CA ILE A 398 -15.00 -6.90 12.35
C ILE A 398 -14.60 -6.89 10.87
N PRO A 399 -14.24 -8.04 10.28
CA PRO A 399 -13.78 -8.09 8.90
C PRO A 399 -14.80 -7.57 7.88
N GLY A 400 -14.30 -6.92 6.83
CA GLY A 400 -15.09 -6.56 5.67
C GLY A 400 -15.39 -7.75 4.75
N PHE A 401 -16.44 -7.62 3.94
CA PHE A 401 -16.88 -8.66 2.99
C PHE A 401 -17.75 -8.08 1.88
N ASP A 402 -17.69 -8.66 0.68
CA ASP A 402 -18.58 -8.37 -0.46
C ASP A 402 -18.88 -6.86 -0.69
N GLY A 403 -17.84 -6.03 -0.63
CA GLY A 403 -17.94 -4.59 -0.87
C GLY A 403 -18.26 -3.75 0.38
N VAL A 404 -18.41 -4.38 1.55
CA VAL A 404 -18.62 -3.73 2.85
C VAL A 404 -17.27 -3.65 3.56
N TYR A 405 -16.84 -2.44 3.94
CA TYR A 405 -15.63 -2.25 4.74
C TYR A 405 -15.74 -2.93 6.10
N GLY A 406 -14.60 -3.34 6.64
CA GLY A 406 -14.49 -3.77 8.02
C GLY A 406 -14.81 -2.63 8.99
N LYS A 407 -15.05 -2.98 10.25
CA LYS A 407 -15.40 -2.00 11.29
C LYS A 407 -14.53 -2.16 12.50
N ILE A 408 -13.85 -1.08 12.87
CA ILE A 408 -13.13 -0.97 14.13
C ILE A 408 -14.15 -0.90 15.26
N LEU A 409 -13.98 -1.74 16.27
CA LEU A 409 -14.82 -1.77 17.46
C LEU A 409 -14.28 -0.78 18.50
N PRO A 410 -15.15 0.06 19.11
CA PRO A 410 -14.75 0.87 20.26
C PRO A 410 -14.31 0.00 21.44
N ARG A 411 -13.37 0.47 22.26
CA ARG A 411 -13.02 -0.17 23.54
C ARG A 411 -14.28 -0.40 24.38
N THR A 412 -14.57 -1.65 24.72
CA THR A 412 -15.65 -2.00 25.66
C THR A 412 -15.23 -1.64 27.10
N ALA A 413 -16.21 -1.43 28.00
CA ALA A 413 -15.96 -1.05 29.39
C ALA A 413 -15.06 -2.04 30.17
N LYS A 414 -15.00 -3.30 29.73
CA LYS A 414 -14.17 -4.36 30.33
C LYS A 414 -12.66 -4.10 30.10
N ARG A 415 -12.29 -3.68 28.89
CA ARG A 415 -10.91 -3.30 28.51
C ARG A 415 -10.40 -2.04 29.20
N ARG A 416 -11.28 -1.17 29.71
CA ARG A 416 -10.88 0.04 30.46
C ARG A 416 -10.28 -0.28 31.84
N SER A 417 -10.47 -1.51 32.36
CA SER A 417 -10.09 -1.91 33.71
C SER A 417 -8.83 -2.78 33.81
N GLU A 418 -8.29 -3.25 32.68
CA GLU A 418 -7.05 -4.01 32.64
C GLU A 418 -5.87 -3.05 32.63
N LYS A 419 -4.94 -3.22 33.59
CA LYS A 419 -3.68 -2.46 33.56
C LYS A 419 -2.88 -2.92 32.33
N PRO A 420 -2.36 -1.98 31.51
CA PRO A 420 -1.63 -2.34 30.31
C PRO A 420 -0.35 -3.10 30.65
N ASP A 421 -0.07 -4.18 29.90
CA ASP A 421 1.22 -4.87 29.92
C ASP A 421 2.30 -3.93 29.36
N GLU A 422 3.46 -3.81 30.00
CA GLU A 422 4.39 -2.66 29.80
C GLU A 422 5.23 -2.69 28.52
N ARG A 423 5.02 -3.66 27.62
CA ARG A 423 5.71 -3.71 26.32
C ARG A 423 5.02 -2.82 25.28
N MET A 424 5.25 -1.51 25.36
CA MET A 424 5.02 -0.63 24.22
C MET A 424 5.96 -1.04 23.08
N ARG A 425 5.46 -1.12 21.85
CA ARG A 425 6.28 -1.21 20.64
C ARG A 425 6.31 0.16 19.97
N ARG A 426 7.44 0.85 20.09
CA ARG A 426 7.81 2.05 19.34
C ARG A 426 8.56 1.61 18.10
N LEU A 427 8.65 2.50 17.13
CA LEU A 427 9.51 2.29 15.96
C LEU A 427 10.96 1.94 16.33
N GLU A 428 11.44 2.49 17.45
CA GLU A 428 12.78 2.22 18.01
C GLU A 428 12.94 0.79 18.53
N ASP A 429 11.85 0.10 18.88
CA ASP A 429 11.90 -1.27 19.43
C ASP A 429 12.05 -2.35 18.33
N TYR A 430 12.01 -1.95 17.06
CA TYR A 430 12.23 -2.80 15.88
C TYR A 430 13.64 -2.64 15.28
N ILE A 431 14.49 -1.84 15.91
CA ILE A 431 15.88 -1.53 15.52
C ILE A 431 16.82 -2.16 16.54
#